data_AF-F9P851-F1
#
_entry.id   AF-F9P851-F1
#
_cell.length_a   1.000
_cell.length_b   1.000
_cell.length_c   1.000
_cell.angle_alpha   90.00
_cell.angle_beta   90.00
_cell.angle_gamma   90.00
#
_symmetry.space_group_name_H-M   'P 1'
#
loop_
_entity.id
_entity.type
_entity.pdbx_description
1 polymer ?
#
loop_
_entity_poly.entity_id
_entity_poly.type
_entity_poly.pdbx_seq_one_letter_code
_entity_poly.pdbx_strand_id
1 'polypeptide(L)'
;MSHFIRKCILEKEIYQVDLEPFRYLQGLLSNATSNINQIAKRVNSTGVIYKEDIGDMKKEIEHFSKELWQIHSLLLNKTSGGD
;
A
#
# COMPACT_ATOMS: atom_id res chain seq x y z
N MET A 1 -19.80 -21.53 -14.74
CA MET A 1 -20.29 -21.03 -16.05
C MET A 1 -21.42 -20.02 -15.94
N SER A 2 -22.48 -20.26 -15.15
CA SER A 2 -23.61 -19.33 -14.99
C SER A 2 -23.22 -17.92 -14.56
N HIS A 3 -22.27 -17.78 -13.62
CA HIS A 3 -21.77 -16.48 -13.17
C HIS A 3 -21.11 -15.65 -14.29
N PHE A 4 -20.31 -16.28 -15.13
CA PHE A 4 -19.64 -15.61 -16.24
C PHE A 4 -20.66 -15.14 -17.28
N ILE A 5 -21.58 -16.03 -17.70
CA ILE A 5 -22.63 -15.70 -18.67
C ILE A 5 -23.52 -14.56 -18.16
N ARG A 6 -23.92 -14.60 -16.88
CA ARG A 6 -24.71 -13.54 -16.26
C ARG A 6 -23.96 -12.19 -16.27
N LYS A 7 -22.65 -12.21 -16.05
CA LYS A 7 -21.83 -10.99 -16.06
C LYS A 7 -21.68 -10.41 -17.48
N CYS A 8 -21.52 -11.25 -18.51
CA CYS A 8 -21.53 -10.82 -19.91
C CYS A 8 -22.87 -10.19 -20.35
N ILE A 9 -23.99 -10.66 -19.80
CA ILE A 9 -25.32 -10.11 -20.12
C ILE A 9 -25.57 -8.78 -19.40
N LEU A 10 -25.07 -8.64 -18.16
CA LEU A 10 -25.35 -7.47 -17.31
C LEU A 10 -24.33 -6.32 -17.47
N GLU A 11 -23.08 -6.62 -17.82
CA GLU A 11 -22.01 -5.62 -17.94
C GLU A 11 -21.65 -5.41 -19.42
N LYS A 12 -21.53 -4.14 -19.84
CA LYS A 12 -21.18 -3.77 -21.23
C LYS A 12 -19.77 -4.24 -21.61
N GLU A 13 -18.83 -4.13 -20.65
CA GLU A 13 -17.43 -4.49 -20.80
C GLU A 13 -16.97 -5.19 -19.52
N ILE A 14 -16.23 -6.29 -19.66
CA ILE A 14 -15.66 -7.04 -18.54
C ILE A 14 -14.17 -6.76 -18.48
N TYR A 15 -13.73 -6.08 -17.43
CA TYR A 15 -12.31 -5.82 -17.18
C TYR A 15 -11.77 -6.78 -16.12
N GLN A 16 -10.64 -7.41 -16.43
CA GLN A 16 -9.83 -8.10 -15.45
C GLN A 16 -8.73 -7.14 -14.96
N VAL A 17 -8.84 -6.72 -13.70
CA VAL A 17 -7.88 -5.81 -13.08
C VAL A 17 -6.97 -6.60 -12.16
N ASP A 18 -5.66 -6.48 -12.37
CA ASP A 18 -4.68 -6.99 -11.42
C ASP A 18 -4.53 -6.03 -10.24
N LEU A 19 -4.84 -6.53 -9.05
CA LEU A 19 -4.75 -5.80 -7.78
C LEU A 19 -3.61 -6.32 -6.89
N GLU A 20 -2.79 -7.25 -7.37
CA GLU A 20 -1.64 -7.76 -6.62
C GLU A 20 -0.70 -6.64 -6.15
N PRO A 21 -0.36 -5.61 -6.96
CA PRO A 21 0.53 -4.53 -6.52
C PRO A 21 -0.02 -3.76 -5.31
N PHE A 22 -1.33 -3.56 -5.25
CA PHE A 22 -1.98 -2.88 -4.12
C PHE A 22 -2.03 -3.75 -2.87
N ARG A 23 -2.20 -5.07 -3.03
CA ARG A 23 -2.12 -6.02 -1.91
C ARG A 23 -0.73 -6.07 -1.31
N TYR A 24 0.30 -6.04 -2.14
CA TYR A 24 1.69 -5.95 -1.68
C TYR A 24 1.95 -4.66 -0.90
N LEU A 25 1.52 -3.51 -1.46
CA LEU A 25 1.62 -2.21 -0.80
C LEU A 25 0.88 -2.19 0.55
N GLN A 26 -0.31 -2.78 0.62
CA GLN A 26 -1.06 -2.94 1.87
C GLN A 26 -0.29 -3.77 2.91
N GLY A 27 0.38 -4.83 2.48
CA GLY A 27 1.24 -5.65 3.34
C GLY A 27 2.40 -4.84 3.93
N LEU A 28 3.09 -4.05 3.10
CA LEU A 28 4.16 -3.15 3.55
C LEU A 28 3.66 -2.13 4.56
N LEU A 29 2.49 -1.52 4.32
CA LEU A 29 1.88 -0.57 5.26
C LEU A 29 1.54 -1.24 6.59
N SER A 30 0.99 -2.46 6.56
CA SER A 30 0.66 -3.21 7.76
C SER A 30 1.91 -3.51 8.60
N ASN A 31 3.03 -3.83 7.96
CA ASN A 31 4.30 -4.09 8.64
C ASN A 31 4.85 -2.80 9.26
N ALA A 32 4.93 -1.72 8.49
CA ALA A 32 5.41 -0.42 8.98
C ALA A 32 4.56 0.10 10.15
N THR A 33 3.23 0.04 10.05
CA THR A 33 2.32 0.46 11.12
C THR A 33 2.42 -0.42 12.35
N SER A 34 2.62 -1.72 12.20
CA SER A 34 2.87 -2.64 13.31
C SER A 34 4.17 -2.29 14.05
N ASN A 35 5.25 -2.01 13.32
CA ASN A 35 6.54 -1.61 13.89
C ASN A 35 6.42 -0.28 14.65
N ILE A 36 5.77 0.73 14.06
CA ILE A 36 5.50 2.01 14.71
C ILE A 36 4.65 1.82 15.97
N ASN A 37 3.64 0.95 15.94
CA ASN A 37 2.79 0.67 17.09
C ASN A 37 3.56 0.00 18.24
N GLN A 38 4.56 -0.83 17.95
CA GLN A 38 5.44 -1.40 18.98
C GLN A 38 6.27 -0.31 19.67
N ILE A 39 6.83 0.61 18.88
CA ILE A 39 7.55 1.78 19.41
C ILE A 39 6.61 2.61 20.29
N ALA A 40 5.41 2.92 19.81
CA ALA A 40 4.42 3.69 20.57
C ALA A 40 4.07 3.01 21.90
N LYS A 41 3.82 1.70 21.92
CA LYS A 41 3.58 0.94 23.15
C LYS A 41 4.74 1.03 24.13
N ARG A 42 5.97 0.88 23.65
CA ARG A 42 7.17 0.99 24.49
C ARG A 42 7.34 2.40 25.05
N VAL A 43 7.17 3.44 24.22
CA VAL A 43 7.21 4.85 24.64
C VAL A 43 6.14 5.11 25.70
N ASN A 44 4.91 4.62 25.49
CA ASN A 44 3.83 4.77 26.47
C ASN A 44 4.13 4.06 27.80
N SER A 45 4.88 2.95 27.78
CA SER A 45 5.26 2.23 29.00
C SER A 45 6.45 2.83 29.76
N THR A 46 7.39 3.46 29.04
CA THR A 46 8.67 3.95 29.61
C THR A 46 8.72 5.46 29.77
N GLY A 47 7.87 6.21 29.04
CA GLY A 47 7.91 7.67 28.96
C GLY A 47 9.11 8.23 28.18
N VAL A 48 9.96 7.37 27.61
CA VAL A 48 11.20 7.76 26.93
C VAL A 48 11.11 7.37 25.46
N ILE A 49 11.48 8.31 24.58
CA ILE A 49 11.66 8.04 23.16
C ILE A 49 13.14 8.11 22.81
N TYR A 50 13.67 7.03 22.24
CA TYR A 50 15.06 6.96 21.81
C TYR A 50 15.22 7.56 20.41
N LYS A 51 16.40 8.11 20.12
CA LYS A 51 16.68 8.69 18.80
C LYS A 51 16.66 7.62 17.71
N GLU A 52 17.09 6.42 18.06
CA GLU A 52 17.07 5.21 17.24
C GLU A 52 15.64 4.88 16.79
N ASP A 53 14.67 4.97 17.71
CA ASP A 53 13.25 4.71 17.43
C ASP A 53 12.69 5.66 16.38
N ILE A 54 13.03 6.95 16.50
CA ILE A 54 12.65 7.96 15.51
C ILE A 54 13.29 7.66 14.16
N GLY A 55 14.56 7.23 14.18
CA GLY A 55 15.29 6.80 12.98
C GLY A 55 14.62 5.61 12.29
N ASP A 56 14.21 4.61 13.04
CA ASP A 56 13.58 3.41 12.49
C ASP A 56 12.17 3.71 11.97
N MET A 57 11.36 4.51 12.68
CA MET A 57 10.07 4.98 12.13
C MET A 57 10.26 5.73 10.80
N LYS A 58 11.28 6.58 10.72
CA LYS A 58 11.57 7.34 9.49
C LYS A 58 11.96 6.41 8.33
N LYS A 59 12.80 5.39 8.57
CA LYS A 59 13.18 4.41 7.55
C LYS A 59 11.98 3.64 7.01
N GLU A 60 11.09 3.17 7.89
CA GLU A 60 9.89 2.42 7.50
C GLU A 60 8.95 3.28 6.64
N ILE A 61 8.76 4.54 7.03
CA ILE A 61 7.96 5.51 6.27
C ILE A 61 8.60 5.80 4.90
N GLU A 62 9.91 6.07 4.87
CA GLU A 62 10.63 6.33 3.61
C GLU A 62 10.56 5.14 2.65
N HIS A 63 10.71 3.92 3.16
CA HIS A 63 10.59 2.70 2.36
C HIS A 63 9.18 2.57 1.76
N PHE A 64 8.14 2.71 2.59
CA PHE A 64 6.76 2.66 2.11
C PHE A 64 6.45 3.76 1.08
N SER A 65 6.91 5.00 1.32
CA SER A 65 6.72 6.12 0.39
C SER A 65 7.35 5.88 -0.98
N LYS A 66 8.51 5.21 -1.05
CA LYS A 66 9.15 4.86 -2.33
C LYS A 66 8.30 3.86 -3.12
N GLU A 67 7.79 2.83 -2.47
CA GLU A 67 6.95 1.80 -3.12
C GLU A 67 5.61 2.40 -3.59
N LEU A 68 5.00 3.25 -2.77
CA LEU A 68 3.81 4.01 -3.14
C LEU A 68 4.06 4.88 -4.39
N TRP A 69 5.20 5.57 -4.44
CA TRP A 69 5.56 6.44 -5.56
C TRP A 69 5.74 5.67 -6.88
N GLN A 70 6.29 4.46 -6.83
CA GLN A 70 6.45 3.61 -8.02
C GLN A 70 5.09 3.27 -8.65
N ILE A 71 4.11 2.87 -7.84
CA ILE A 71 2.74 2.57 -8.31
C ILE A 71 2.08 3.84 -8.86
N HIS A 72 2.17 4.95 -8.12
CA HIS A 72 1.60 6.22 -8.55
C HIS A 72 2.17 6.69 -9.89
N SER A 73 3.50 6.60 -10.06
CA SER A 73 4.19 6.96 -11.31
C SER A 73 3.77 6.07 -12.48
N LEU A 74 3.62 4.76 -12.25
CA LEU A 74 3.15 3.82 -13.26
C LEU A 74 1.74 4.16 -13.73
N LEU A 75 0.84 4.51 -12.80
CA LEU A 75 -0.52 4.92 -13.13
C LEU A 75 -0.54 6.24 -13.92
N LEU A 76 0.20 7.25 -13.46
CA LEU A 76 0.32 8.53 -14.16
C LEU A 76 0.83 8.37 -15.60
N ASN A 77 1.86 7.55 -15.81
CA ASN A 77 2.40 7.32 -17.16
C ASN A 77 1.37 6.66 -18.08
N LYS A 78 0.52 5.76 -17.55
CA LYS A 78 -0.55 5.13 -18.33
C LYS A 78 -1.71 6.08 -18.63
N THR A 79 -2.00 7.04 -17.76
CA THR A 79 -3.08 8.02 -17.98
C THR A 79 -2.65 9.20 -18.85
N SER A 80 -1.35 9.49 -18.92
CA SER A 80 -0.80 10.64 -19.68
C SER A 80 -0.53 10.34 -21.16
N GLY A 81 -0.62 9.08 -21.58
CA GLY A 81 -0.39 8.63 -22.96
C GLY A 81 -1.66 8.53 -23.81
N GLY A 82 -2.75 9.18 -23.42
CA GLY A 82 -4.00 9.21 -24.17
C GLY A 82 -4.09 10.42 -25.11
N ASP A 83 -3.56 10.26 -26.31
CA ASP A 83 -4.12 10.85 -27.54
C ASP A 83 -5.11 9.84 -28.16
#